data_AF-A0A7S1RTD7-F1
#
_entry.id   AF-A0A7S1RTD7-F1
#
_cell.length_a   1.000
_cell.length_b   1.000
_cell.length_c   1.000
_cell.angle_alpha   90.00
_cell.angle_beta   90.00
_cell.angle_gamma   90.00
#
_symmetry.space_group_name_H-M   'P 1'
#
loop_
_entity.id
_entity.type
_entity.pdbx_description
1 polymer ?
#
loop_
_entity_poly.entity_id
_entity_poly.type
_entity_poly.pdbx_seq_one_letter_code
_entity_poly.pdbx_strand_id
1 'polypeptide(L)'
;MEPYMDEVFHIPQAQRYCEGRLAEWDPKITTLPGLYALSAGLSALASPLLPRSASCSPAALRALNALFGAGSLLVLYRLLRRRMRSGKAAAQALVLSLYPVHFFFAFLYYTDAGSLFWALLAHDLATPAPGRARPSPARTAAAALSGLVAIAFRQTN
;
A
#
# COMPACT_ATOMS: atom_id res chain seq x y z
N MET A 1 1.75 3.46 -21.68
CA MET A 1 2.54 2.29 -21.25
C MET A 1 1.56 1.17 -21.01
N GLU A 2 1.79 0.03 -21.62
CA GLU A 2 0.91 -1.13 -21.47
C GLU A 2 1.00 -1.72 -20.04
N PRO A 3 -0.07 -2.38 -19.55
CA PRO A 3 -0.02 -3.16 -18.32
C PRO A 3 1.03 -4.27 -18.41
N TYR A 4 1.80 -4.46 -17.33
CA TYR A 4 2.85 -5.48 -17.25
C TYR A 4 2.45 -6.64 -16.32
N MET A 5 2.69 -7.88 -16.76
CA MET A 5 2.37 -9.12 -16.03
C MET A 5 0.92 -9.12 -15.51
N ASP A 6 0.69 -9.14 -14.20
CA ASP A 6 -0.65 -9.24 -13.60
C ASP A 6 -1.42 -7.91 -13.64
N GLU A 7 -0.78 -6.79 -14.00
CA GLU A 7 -1.50 -5.53 -14.21
C GLU A 7 -2.58 -5.65 -15.29
N VAL A 8 -2.43 -6.59 -16.24
CA VAL A 8 -3.46 -6.90 -17.25
C VAL A 8 -4.79 -7.34 -16.60
N PHE A 9 -4.74 -7.85 -15.37
CA PHE A 9 -5.93 -8.20 -14.58
C PHE A 9 -6.25 -7.09 -13.56
N HIS A 10 -5.25 -6.59 -12.83
CA HIS A 10 -5.45 -5.62 -11.75
C HIS A 10 -5.97 -4.25 -12.24
N ILE A 11 -5.42 -3.72 -13.34
CA ILE A 11 -5.81 -2.40 -13.84
C ILE A 11 -7.26 -2.40 -14.33
N PRO A 12 -7.70 -3.32 -15.22
CA PRO A 12 -9.10 -3.36 -15.62
C PRO A 12 -10.05 -3.60 -14.44
N GLN A 13 -9.66 -4.43 -13.47
CA GLN A 13 -10.47 -4.66 -12.27
C GLN A 13 -10.67 -3.38 -11.44
N ALA A 14 -9.61 -2.60 -11.23
CA ALA A 14 -9.71 -1.31 -10.54
C ALA A 14 -10.57 -0.30 -11.31
N GLN A 15 -10.47 -0.28 -12.64
CA GLN A 15 -11.26 0.61 -13.48
C GLN A 15 -12.76 0.27 -13.40
N ARG A 16 -13.13 -1.01 -13.40
CA ARG A 16 -14.53 -1.45 -13.14
C ARG A 16 -15.03 -0.97 -11.78
N TYR A 17 -14.18 -1.02 -10.76
CA TYR A 17 -14.52 -0.48 -9.43
C TYR A 17 -14.73 1.04 -9.47
N CYS A 18 -13.88 1.78 -10.19
CA CYS A 18 -14.03 3.22 -10.42
C CYS A 18 -15.32 3.58 -11.20
N GLU A 19 -15.86 2.66 -11.99
CA GLU A 19 -17.15 2.76 -12.68
C GLU A 19 -18.35 2.40 -11.79
N GLY A 20 -18.13 1.94 -10.56
CA GLY A 20 -19.17 1.47 -9.66
C GLY A 20 -19.62 0.02 -9.92
N ARG A 21 -18.95 -0.71 -10.80
CA ARG A 21 -19.22 -2.12 -11.13
C ARG A 21 -18.55 -3.05 -10.12
N LEU A 22 -18.96 -2.95 -8.85
CA LEU A 22 -18.30 -3.63 -7.73
C LEU A 22 -18.53 -5.15 -7.69
N ALA A 23 -19.62 -5.62 -8.31
CA ALA A 23 -19.99 -7.03 -8.35
C ALA A 23 -19.25 -7.82 -9.44
N GLU A 24 -18.53 -7.14 -10.34
CA GLU A 24 -17.76 -7.79 -11.39
C GLU A 24 -16.36 -8.14 -10.89
N TRP A 25 -15.94 -9.36 -11.17
CA TRP A 25 -14.68 -9.89 -10.70
C TRP A 25 -13.98 -10.70 -11.78
N ASP A 26 -12.71 -10.37 -12.03
CA ASP A 26 -11.85 -11.17 -12.89
C ASP A 26 -11.45 -12.47 -12.17
N PRO A 27 -11.77 -13.65 -12.73
CA PRO A 27 -11.51 -14.94 -12.07
C PRO A 27 -10.01 -15.26 -11.93
N LYS A 28 -9.11 -14.51 -12.58
CA LYS A 28 -7.66 -14.66 -12.41
C LYS A 28 -7.13 -13.96 -11.17
N ILE A 29 -7.92 -13.08 -10.55
CA ILE A 29 -7.53 -12.36 -9.33
C ILE A 29 -7.87 -13.21 -8.11
N THR A 30 -6.82 -13.62 -7.39
CA THR A 30 -6.92 -14.42 -6.16
C THR A 30 -6.72 -13.59 -4.88
N THR A 31 -6.43 -12.29 -5.02
CA THR A 31 -6.25 -11.35 -3.92
C THR A 31 -7.58 -10.71 -3.50
N LEU A 32 -7.62 -10.05 -2.35
CA LEU A 32 -8.82 -9.36 -1.87
C LEU A 32 -8.98 -7.96 -2.51
N PRO A 33 -10.19 -7.36 -2.51
CA PRO A 33 -10.49 -6.17 -3.30
C PRO A 33 -10.00 -4.84 -2.71
N GLY A 34 -9.26 -4.84 -1.59
CA GLY A 34 -8.93 -3.65 -0.82
C GLY A 34 -8.23 -2.55 -1.63
N LEU A 35 -7.29 -2.92 -2.50
CA LEU A 35 -6.60 -1.97 -3.38
C LEU A 35 -7.56 -1.28 -4.36
N TYR A 36 -8.50 -2.03 -4.93
CA TYR A 36 -9.46 -1.52 -5.91
C TYR A 36 -10.50 -0.63 -5.24
N ALA A 37 -10.98 -1.04 -4.07
CA ALA A 37 -11.91 -0.24 -3.26
C ALA A 37 -11.28 1.11 -2.87
N LEU A 38 -10.01 1.10 -2.44
CA LEU A 38 -9.27 2.34 -2.16
C LEU A 38 -9.14 3.21 -3.42
N SER A 39 -8.77 2.60 -4.55
CA SER A 39 -8.55 3.34 -5.80
C SER A 39 -9.86 3.99 -6.30
N ALA A 40 -10.98 3.27 -6.23
CA ALA A 40 -12.29 3.80 -6.56
C ALA A 40 -12.73 4.91 -5.58
N GLY A 41 -12.48 4.75 -4.29
CA GLY A 41 -12.75 5.78 -3.29
C GLY A 41 -11.97 7.07 -3.55
N LEU A 42 -10.66 6.96 -3.83
CA LEU A 42 -9.82 8.11 -4.19
C LEU A 42 -10.28 8.75 -5.50
N SER A 43 -10.62 7.95 -6.51
CA SER A 43 -11.17 8.44 -7.78
C SER A 43 -12.50 9.17 -7.60
N ALA A 44 -13.38 8.69 -6.71
CA ALA A 44 -14.65 9.33 -6.40
C ALA A 44 -14.44 10.66 -5.68
N LEU A 45 -13.52 10.72 -4.71
CA LEU A 45 -13.14 11.96 -4.02
C LEU A 45 -12.52 12.98 -4.97
N ALA A 46 -11.75 12.53 -5.97
CA ALA A 46 -11.13 13.40 -6.97
C ALA A 46 -12.08 13.84 -8.10
N SER A 47 -13.27 13.23 -8.21
CA SER A 47 -14.21 13.48 -9.32
C SER A 47 -14.64 14.93 -9.55
N PRO A 48 -14.70 15.83 -8.52
CA PRO A 48 -14.98 17.24 -8.77
C PRO A 48 -13.84 17.99 -9.48
N LEU A 49 -12.62 17.44 -9.44
CA LEU A 49 -11.40 18.10 -9.93
C LEU A 49 -10.83 17.41 -11.16
N LEU A 50 -10.96 16.09 -11.26
CA LEU A 50 -10.35 15.28 -12.29
C LEU A 50 -11.38 14.29 -12.86
N PRO A 51 -11.42 14.12 -14.19
CA PRO A 51 -12.22 13.06 -14.78
C PRO A 51 -11.68 11.70 -14.34
N ARG A 52 -12.58 10.71 -14.23
CA ARG A 52 -12.24 9.33 -13.86
C ARG A 52 -11.16 8.73 -14.78
N SER A 53 -11.18 9.08 -16.07
CA SER A 53 -10.16 8.65 -17.04
C SER A 53 -8.75 9.11 -16.66
N ALA A 54 -8.62 10.21 -15.89
CA ALA A 54 -7.36 10.67 -15.33
C ALA A 54 -7.10 10.07 -13.93
N SER A 55 -8.07 10.15 -13.01
CA SER A 55 -7.90 9.72 -11.61
C SER A 55 -7.84 8.20 -11.41
N CYS A 56 -8.31 7.41 -12.38
CA CYS A 56 -8.23 5.95 -12.40
C CYS A 56 -7.50 5.43 -13.67
N SER A 57 -6.60 6.26 -14.23
CA SER A 57 -5.67 5.85 -15.29
C SER A 57 -4.61 4.86 -14.77
N PRO A 58 -3.98 4.04 -15.64
CA PRO A 58 -2.83 3.21 -15.25
C PRO A 58 -1.74 4.00 -14.50
N ALA A 59 -1.46 5.23 -14.93
CA ALA A 59 -0.48 6.09 -14.29
C ALA A 59 -0.90 6.50 -12.87
N ALA A 60 -2.16 6.88 -12.66
CA ALA A 60 -2.68 7.23 -11.34
C ALA A 60 -2.69 6.02 -10.39
N LEU A 61 -3.07 4.85 -10.90
CA LEU A 61 -3.05 3.60 -10.15
C LEU A 61 -1.62 3.21 -9.74
N ARG A 62 -0.65 3.26 -10.65
CA ARG A 62 0.76 3.03 -10.33
C ARG A 62 1.31 4.08 -9.37
N ALA A 63 0.89 5.35 -9.49
CA ALA A 63 1.29 6.41 -8.56
C ALA A 63 0.81 6.12 -7.13
N LEU A 64 -0.38 5.54 -6.96
CA LEU A 64 -0.84 5.07 -5.64
C LEU A 64 0.11 4.04 -5.03
N ASN A 65 0.59 3.08 -5.82
CA ASN A 65 1.58 2.11 -5.36
C ASN A 65 2.96 2.74 -5.07
N ALA A 66 3.39 3.71 -5.88
CA ALA A 66 4.61 4.45 -5.60
C ALA A 66 4.52 5.23 -4.27
N LEU A 67 3.33 5.77 -3.95
CA LEU A 67 3.06 6.39 -2.65
C LEU A 67 3.14 5.38 -1.50
N PHE A 68 2.64 4.15 -1.68
CA PHE A 68 2.83 3.08 -0.70
C PHE A 68 4.31 2.68 -0.53
N GLY A 69 5.08 2.62 -1.61
CA GLY A 69 6.53 2.40 -1.58
C GLY A 69 7.25 3.49 -0.80
N ALA A 70 6.95 4.77 -1.09
CA ALA A 70 7.50 5.90 -0.34
C ALA A 70 7.08 5.87 1.14
N GLY A 71 5.82 5.56 1.43
CA GLY A 71 5.33 5.36 2.80
C GLY A 71 6.08 4.24 3.53
N SER A 72 6.34 3.12 2.85
CA SER A 72 7.07 1.98 3.40
C SER A 72 8.50 2.36 3.78
N LEU A 73 9.19 3.14 2.94
CA LEU A 73 10.51 3.69 3.26
C LEU A 73 10.47 4.52 4.56
N LEU A 74 9.47 5.39 4.72
CA LEU A 74 9.32 6.23 5.91
C LEU A 74 9.05 5.41 7.18
N VAL A 75 8.18 4.40 7.09
CA VAL A 75 7.87 3.52 8.23
C VAL A 75 9.08 2.65 8.59
N LEU A 76 9.79 2.08 7.60
CA LEU A 76 11.03 1.34 7.81
C LEU A 76 12.09 2.20 8.51
N TYR A 77 12.29 3.44 8.04
CA TYR A 77 13.20 4.37 8.69
C TYR A 77 12.83 4.59 10.15
N ARG A 78 11.56 4.87 10.46
CA ARG A 78 11.08 5.07 11.85
C ARG A 78 11.32 3.85 12.73
N LEU A 79 11.06 2.65 12.21
CA LEU A 79 11.30 1.39 12.91
C LEU A 79 12.79 1.18 13.19
N LEU A 80 13.64 1.33 12.17
CA LEU A 80 15.09 1.13 12.28
C LEU A 80 15.75 2.17 13.20
N ARG A 81 15.22 3.41 13.23
CA ARG A 81 15.69 4.47 14.15
C ARG A 81 15.53 4.11 15.62
N ARG A 82 14.66 3.17 15.96
CA ARG A 82 14.51 2.65 17.33
C ARG A 82 15.67 1.76 17.76
N ARG A 83 16.45 1.23 16.81
CA ARG A 83 17.54 0.28 17.08
C ARG A 83 18.92 0.80 16.66
N MET A 84 18.96 1.81 15.80
CA MET A 84 20.19 2.26 15.14
C MET A 84 20.31 3.78 15.12
N ARG A 85 21.54 4.29 14.99
CA ARG A 85 21.84 5.71 14.75
C ARG A 85 21.23 6.19 13.42
N SER A 86 21.00 7.50 13.31
CA SER A 86 20.19 8.08 12.23
C SER A 86 20.69 7.74 10.83
N GLY A 87 21.98 7.96 10.57
CA GLY A 87 22.57 7.64 9.27
C GLY A 87 22.49 6.16 8.92
N LYS A 88 22.75 5.26 9.88
CA LYS A 88 22.69 3.81 9.66
C LYS A 88 21.24 3.35 9.40
N ALA A 89 20.26 3.89 10.12
CA ALA A 89 18.85 3.59 9.88
C ALA A 89 18.39 4.08 8.50
N ALA A 90 18.79 5.30 8.09
CA ALA A 90 18.45 5.84 6.78
C ALA A 90 19.06 4.99 5.65
N ALA A 91 20.34 4.64 5.76
CA ALA A 91 21.01 3.79 4.79
C ALA A 91 20.35 2.41 4.68
N GLN A 92 20.01 1.78 5.80
CA GLN A 92 19.33 0.47 5.80
C GLN A 92 17.91 0.56 5.22
N ALA A 93 17.14 1.60 5.57
CA ALA A 93 15.81 1.80 5.00
C ALA A 93 15.88 1.99 3.48
N LEU A 94 16.85 2.78 2.99
CA LEU A 94 17.09 2.97 1.57
C LEU A 94 17.51 1.66 0.88
N VAL A 95 18.43 0.88 1.47
CA VAL A 95 18.83 -0.42 0.91
C VAL A 95 17.64 -1.37 0.79
N LEU A 96 16.77 -1.43 1.80
CA LEU A 96 15.56 -2.27 1.75
C LEU A 96 14.56 -1.78 0.70
N SER A 97 14.35 -0.47 0.59
CA SER A 97 13.43 0.10 -0.41
C SER A 97 13.97 0.07 -1.84
N LEU A 98 15.28 0.14 -2.01
CA LEU A 98 15.95 0.02 -3.31
C LEU A 98 16.28 -1.43 -3.66
N TYR A 99 15.96 -2.39 -2.78
CA TYR A 99 16.14 -3.79 -3.08
C TYR A 99 15.35 -4.12 -4.36
N PRO A 100 15.97 -4.76 -5.38
CA PRO A 100 15.41 -4.80 -6.73
C PRO A 100 13.96 -5.25 -6.80
N VAL A 101 13.59 -6.25 -6.00
CA VAL A 101 12.22 -6.76 -5.93
C VAL A 101 11.26 -5.70 -5.40
N HIS A 102 11.57 -5.07 -4.26
CA HIS A 102 10.70 -4.05 -3.66
C HIS A 102 10.59 -2.82 -4.55
N PHE A 103 11.73 -2.33 -5.06
CA PHE A 103 11.77 -1.17 -5.95
C PHE A 103 10.92 -1.41 -7.20
N PHE A 104 11.08 -2.57 -7.84
CA PHE A 104 10.34 -2.89 -9.05
C PHE A 104 8.82 -2.93 -8.83
N PHE A 105 8.36 -3.65 -7.80
CA PHE A 105 6.92 -3.79 -7.52
C PHE A 105 6.29 -2.50 -6.95
N ALA A 106 7.07 -1.58 -6.40
CA ALA A 106 6.56 -0.29 -5.95
C ALA A 106 6.00 0.58 -7.10
N PHE A 107 6.40 0.34 -8.35
CA PHE A 107 5.92 1.09 -9.52
C PHE A 107 4.90 0.35 -10.39
N LEU A 108 4.56 -0.89 -10.04
CA LEU A 108 3.51 -1.67 -10.68
C LEU A 108 2.25 -1.66 -9.81
N TYR A 109 1.07 -1.67 -10.42
CA TYR A 109 -0.19 -1.67 -9.70
C TYR A 109 -0.58 -3.08 -9.21
N TYR A 110 0.09 -3.49 -8.15
CA TYR A 110 -0.03 -4.79 -7.47
C TYR A 110 -0.54 -4.61 -6.03
N THR A 111 -1.16 -5.64 -5.45
CA THR A 111 -1.67 -5.58 -4.07
C THR A 111 -0.57 -5.60 -3.01
N ASP A 112 0.62 -6.10 -3.34
CA ASP A 112 1.75 -6.29 -2.41
C ASP A 112 2.28 -4.99 -1.81
N ALA A 113 2.44 -3.94 -2.62
CA ALA A 113 3.01 -2.68 -2.16
C ALA A 113 2.16 -2.03 -1.05
N GLY A 114 0.84 -1.99 -1.25
CA GLY A 114 -0.09 -1.50 -0.24
C GLY A 114 -0.18 -2.43 0.98
N SER A 115 -0.23 -3.74 0.76
CA SER A 115 -0.30 -4.71 1.86
C SER A 115 0.93 -4.63 2.78
N LEU A 116 2.13 -4.54 2.19
CA LEU A 116 3.38 -4.35 2.91
C LEU A 116 3.40 -3.03 3.70
N PHE A 117 2.98 -1.92 3.10
CA PHE A 117 2.91 -0.63 3.80
C PHE A 117 2.04 -0.72 5.06
N TRP A 118 0.82 -1.27 4.93
CA TRP A 118 -0.11 -1.39 6.04
C TRP A 118 0.37 -2.39 7.10
N ALA A 119 1.04 -3.47 6.71
CA ALA A 119 1.66 -4.42 7.64
C ALA A 119 2.81 -3.77 8.44
N LEU A 120 3.68 -3.01 7.78
CA LEU A 120 4.76 -2.25 8.44
C LEU A 120 4.19 -1.20 9.39
N LEU A 121 3.12 -0.51 8.99
CA LEU A 121 2.45 0.47 9.84
C LEU A 121 1.82 -0.20 11.07
N ALA A 122 1.14 -1.34 10.88
CA ALA A 122 0.62 -2.13 11.99
C ALA A 122 1.74 -2.49 12.99
N HIS A 123 2.90 -2.92 12.47
CA HIS A 123 4.06 -3.22 13.30
C HIS A 123 4.63 -1.98 14.03
N ASP A 124 4.76 -0.83 13.37
CA ASP A 124 5.21 0.43 13.98
C ASP A 124 4.27 0.87 15.11
N LEU A 125 2.96 0.71 14.91
CA LEU A 125 1.92 1.07 15.87
C LEU A 125 1.89 0.10 17.07
N ALA A 126 1.97 -1.20 16.83
CA ALA A 126 1.96 -2.22 17.89
C ALA A 126 3.26 -2.26 18.72
N THR A 127 4.38 -1.83 18.14
CA THR A 127 5.68 -1.89 18.83
C THR A 127 5.92 -0.59 19.62
N PRO A 128 6.23 -0.64 20.92
CA PRO A 128 6.67 0.54 21.67
C PRO A 128 8.11 0.93 21.30
N ALA A 129 8.47 2.19 21.47
CA ALA A 129 9.86 2.62 21.36
C ALA A 129 10.68 2.10 22.56
N PRO A 130 12.01 1.94 22.44
CA PRO A 130 12.84 1.48 23.56
C PRO A 130 12.63 2.38 24.79
N GLY A 131 12.43 1.75 25.95
CA GLY A 131 12.20 2.45 27.22
C GLY A 131 10.82 3.09 27.36
N ARG A 132 9.89 2.90 26.41
CA ARG A 132 8.51 3.38 26.53
C ARG A 132 7.56 2.27 26.97
N ALA A 133 6.51 2.67 27.69
CA ALA A 133 5.39 1.81 28.05
C ALA A 133 4.67 1.23 26.81
N ARG A 134 3.83 0.22 27.05
CA ARG A 134 2.99 -0.39 26.01
C ARG A 134 2.14 0.67 25.27
N PRO A 135 1.80 0.44 23.99
CA PRO A 135 0.91 1.32 23.25
C PRO A 135 -0.42 1.52 23.98
N SER A 136 -0.99 2.73 23.86
CA SER A 136 -2.34 3.01 24.35
C SER A 136 -3.38 2.15 23.60
N PRO A 137 -4.56 1.91 24.18
CA PRO A 137 -5.64 1.16 23.52
C PRO A 137 -5.98 1.70 22.13
N ALA A 138 -6.04 3.03 21.97
CA ALA A 138 -6.29 3.66 20.67
C ALA A 138 -5.19 3.33 19.63
N ARG A 139 -3.92 3.31 20.05
CA ARG A 139 -2.80 2.97 19.17
C ARG A 139 -2.80 1.48 18.81
N THR A 140 -3.19 0.61 19.74
CA THR A 140 -3.38 -0.82 19.48
C THR A 140 -4.55 -1.06 18.52
N ALA A 141 -5.66 -0.34 18.67
CA ALA A 141 -6.79 -0.41 17.75
C ALA A 141 -6.37 0.05 16.33
N ALA A 142 -5.60 1.12 16.22
CA ALA A 142 -5.06 1.57 14.93
C ALA A 142 -4.09 0.55 14.30
N ALA A 143 -3.30 -0.16 15.12
CA ALA A 143 -2.45 -1.25 14.65
C ALA A 143 -3.29 -2.42 14.09
N ALA A 144 -4.35 -2.82 14.81
CA ALA A 144 -5.26 -3.87 14.37
C ALA A 144 -5.98 -3.48 13.07
N LEU A 145 -6.49 -2.25 12.97
CA LEU A 145 -7.10 -1.73 11.75
C LEU A 145 -6.12 -1.74 10.59
N SER A 146 -4.88 -1.30 10.80
CA SER A 146 -3.83 -1.34 9.77
C SER A 146 -3.57 -2.77 9.30
N GLY A 147 -3.52 -3.74 10.22
CA GLY A 147 -3.40 -5.16 9.88
C GLY A 147 -4.59 -5.70 9.08
N LEU A 148 -5.82 -5.31 9.43
CA LEU A 148 -7.02 -5.67 8.67
C LEU A 148 -6.99 -5.09 7.25
N VAL A 149 -6.52 -3.84 7.09
CA VAL A 149 -6.36 -3.22 5.75
C VAL A 149 -5.28 -3.94 4.94
N ALA A 150 -4.17 -4.34 5.56
CA ALA A 150 -3.15 -5.15 4.90
C ALA A 150 -3.74 -6.46 4.35
N ILE A 151 -4.52 -7.18 5.17
CA ILE A 151 -5.21 -8.42 4.78
C ILE A 151 -6.21 -8.15 3.66
N ALA A 152 -6.99 -7.07 3.74
CA ALA A 152 -7.96 -6.70 2.70
C ALA A 152 -7.32 -6.45 1.33
N PHE A 153 -6.02 -6.15 1.27
CA PHE A 153 -5.26 -6.09 0.02
C PHE A 153 -4.78 -7.48 -0.40
N ARG A 154 -4.25 -8.28 0.55
CA ARG A 154 -3.68 -9.59 0.26
C ARG A 154 -3.71 -10.50 1.52
N GLN A 155 -4.21 -11.73 1.35
CA GLN A 155 -4.38 -12.69 2.46
C GLN A 155 -3.05 -13.28 2.96
N THR A 156 -2.05 -13.40 2.10
CA THR A 156 -0.69 -13.86 2.43
C THR A 156 0.30 -12.72 2.24
N ASN A 157 0.87 -12.23 3.35
CA ASN A 157 2.07 -11.39 3.37
C ASN A 157 3.28 -12.23 3.78
#